data_AF-A0A7E6EME5-F1
#
_entry.id   AF-A0A7E6EME5-F1
#
_cell.length_a   1.000
_cell.length_b   1.000
_cell.length_c   1.000
_cell.angle_alpha   90.00
_cell.angle_beta   90.00
_cell.angle_gamma   90.00
#
_symmetry.space_group_name_H-M   'P 1'
#
loop_
_entity.id
_entity.type
_entity.pdbx_description
1 polymer ?
#
loop_
_entity_poly.entity_id
_entity_poly.type
_entity_poly.pdbx_seq_one_letter_code
_entity_poly.pdbx_strand_id
1 'polypeptide(L)'
;MTPDFISNSRLYIGEQDYRRVIRTFCTNLRDFSPEENCYDIVWVQWVSGHLLRRDFVRFLRRIKRGLRVECGTVSGSGVVIVKDNTAGLDYTDDCFLEEDNSAIRSFNTFCDIFQEAGLTLLNYEFEKAFPKELFDVVTFALTC
;
A
#
# COMPACT_ATOMS: atom_id res chain seq x y z
N MET A 1 -15.84 9.92 3.75
CA MET A 1 -15.41 8.95 4.79
C MET A 1 -15.82 9.55 6.12
N THR A 2 -16.71 8.90 6.86
CA THR A 2 -17.30 9.47 8.07
C THR A 2 -16.37 9.22 9.29
N PRO A 3 -16.18 10.21 10.17
CA PRO A 3 -15.47 10.05 11.45
C PRO A 3 -15.92 8.82 12.25
N ASP A 4 -17.18 8.43 12.07
CA ASP A 4 -17.82 7.27 12.68
C ASP A 4 -17.04 5.96 12.52
N PHE A 5 -16.39 5.73 11.37
CA PHE A 5 -15.65 4.48 11.17
C PHE A 5 -14.44 4.39 12.11
N ILE A 6 -13.71 5.50 12.29
CA ILE A 6 -12.58 5.55 13.23
C ILE A 6 -13.08 5.48 14.66
N SER A 7 -14.16 6.16 14.99
CA SER A 7 -14.77 6.09 16.33
C SER A 7 -15.18 4.66 16.69
N ASN A 8 -15.63 3.86 15.72
CA ASN A 8 -15.99 2.46 15.91
C ASN A 8 -14.83 1.47 15.71
N SER A 9 -13.64 1.92 15.28
CA SER A 9 -12.48 1.04 15.03
C SER A 9 -12.08 0.20 16.24
N ARG A 10 -12.24 0.76 17.46
CA ARG A 10 -12.01 0.06 18.72
C ARG A 10 -12.88 -1.19 18.88
N LEU A 11 -14.11 -1.16 18.37
CA LEU A 11 -15.03 -2.30 18.42
C LEU A 11 -14.60 -3.41 17.45
N TYR A 12 -14.12 -3.04 16.25
CA TYR A 12 -13.69 -4.01 15.23
C TYR A 12 -12.32 -4.64 15.55
N ILE A 13 -11.39 -3.86 16.09
CA ILE A 13 -10.05 -4.32 16.48
C ILE A 13 -10.12 -5.13 17.79
N GLY A 14 -11.05 -4.79 18.67
CA GLY A 14 -11.17 -5.38 20.00
C GLY A 14 -10.31 -4.65 21.04
N GLU A 15 -10.82 -4.64 22.28
CA GLU A 15 -10.30 -3.82 23.38
C GLU A 15 -8.83 -4.09 23.72
N GLN A 16 -8.39 -5.36 23.62
CA GLN A 16 -7.04 -5.77 23.97
C GLN A 16 -6.02 -5.26 22.93
N ASP A 17 -6.29 -5.45 21.64
CA ASP A 17 -5.37 -5.06 20.57
C ASP A 17 -5.42 -3.55 20.30
N TYR A 18 -6.56 -2.90 20.52
CA TYR A 18 -6.69 -1.45 20.37
C TYR A 18 -5.73 -0.67 21.28
N ARG A 19 -5.31 -1.23 22.43
CA ARG A 19 -4.30 -0.62 23.31
C ARG A 19 -2.93 -0.43 22.64
N ARG A 20 -2.66 -1.16 21.55
CA ARG A 20 -1.44 -1.03 20.74
C ARG A 20 -1.55 0.06 19.67
N VAL A 21 -2.75 0.60 19.43
CA VAL A 21 -2.98 1.70 18.49
C VAL A 21 -2.56 3.01 19.13
N ILE A 22 -1.45 3.57 18.66
CA ILE A 22 -0.92 4.84 19.18
C ILE A 22 -1.63 6.04 18.56
N ARG A 23 -1.94 5.97 17.26
CA ARG A 23 -2.54 7.08 16.49
C ARG A 23 -3.52 6.56 15.46
N THR A 24 -4.56 7.34 15.21
CA THR A 24 -5.54 7.13 14.14
C THR A 24 -5.61 8.38 13.27
N PHE A 25 -5.80 8.19 11.97
CA PHE A 25 -5.81 9.29 11.00
C PHE A 25 -7.06 9.20 10.12
N CYS A 26 -7.90 10.24 10.13
CA CYS A 26 -9.03 10.39 9.19
C CYS A 26 -8.61 11.35 8.08
N THR A 27 -7.90 10.86 7.07
CA THR A 27 -7.43 11.70 5.97
C THR A 27 -7.39 10.91 4.66
N ASN A 28 -7.38 11.63 3.53
CA ASN A 28 -7.17 11.02 2.24
C ASN A 28 -5.69 10.64 2.07
N LEU A 29 -5.40 9.50 1.43
CA LEU A 29 -4.01 9.09 1.15
C LEU A 29 -3.25 10.12 0.30
N ARG A 30 -3.95 10.93 -0.52
CA ARG A 30 -3.38 12.05 -1.30
C ARG A 30 -2.75 13.13 -0.40
N ASP A 31 -3.28 13.29 0.81
CA ASP A 31 -2.88 14.33 1.77
C ASP A 31 -2.12 13.76 2.98
N PHE A 32 -2.22 12.44 3.23
CA PHE A 32 -1.49 11.78 4.31
C PHE A 32 0.03 11.89 4.12
N SER A 33 0.71 12.43 5.12
CA SER A 33 2.17 12.43 5.23
C SER A 33 2.56 11.84 6.58
N PRO A 34 3.24 10.69 6.62
CA PRO A 34 3.74 10.12 7.87
C PRO A 34 4.83 11.00 8.49
N GLU A 35 5.01 10.88 9.80
CA GLU A 35 6.22 11.39 10.46
C GLU A 35 7.46 10.64 9.95
N GLU A 36 8.55 11.37 9.78
CA GLU A 36 9.78 10.83 9.21
C GLU A 36 10.44 9.81 10.15
N ASN A 37 11.04 8.77 9.59
CA ASN A 37 11.77 7.72 10.32
C ASN A 37 10.96 7.00 11.43
N CYS A 38 9.63 6.88 11.26
CA CYS A 38 8.73 6.37 12.29
C CYS A 38 8.32 4.90 12.09
N TYR A 39 8.29 4.41 10.86
CA TYR A 39 7.65 3.14 10.52
C TYR A 39 8.65 2.09 10.06
N ASP A 40 8.67 0.93 10.74
CA ASP A 40 9.40 -0.25 10.28
C ASP A 40 8.70 -0.91 9.08
N ILE A 41 7.37 -0.91 9.09
CA ILE A 41 6.53 -1.44 8.02
C ILE A 41 5.38 -0.46 7.75
N VAL A 42 5.15 -0.15 6.48
CA VAL A 42 3.91 0.49 6.02
C VAL A 42 3.17 -0.48 5.11
N TRP A 43 1.96 -0.89 5.51
CA TRP A 43 1.14 -1.84 4.76
C TRP A 43 0.01 -1.12 4.02
N VAL A 44 -0.04 -1.30 2.69
CA VAL A 44 -1.00 -0.66 1.80
C VAL A 44 -1.75 -1.76 1.06
N GLN A 45 -3.01 -2.00 1.42
CA GLN A 45 -3.78 -3.11 0.88
C GLN A 45 -5.14 -2.68 0.33
N TRP A 46 -5.47 -3.15 -0.88
CA TRP A 46 -6.76 -2.92 -1.57
C TRP A 46 -7.22 -1.47 -1.54
N VAL A 47 -6.29 -0.57 -1.82
CA VAL A 47 -6.56 0.87 -1.80
C VAL A 47 -5.79 1.63 -2.87
N SER A 48 -4.79 1.00 -3.50
CA SER A 48 -3.98 1.67 -4.51
C SER A 48 -4.80 2.02 -5.74
N GLY A 49 -5.83 1.23 -6.07
CA GLY A 49 -6.74 1.46 -7.20
C GLY A 49 -7.54 2.76 -7.10
N HIS A 50 -7.74 3.29 -5.88
CA HIS A 50 -8.48 4.55 -5.66
C HIS A 50 -7.62 5.82 -5.82
N LEU A 51 -6.33 5.64 -6.12
CA LEU A 51 -5.41 6.73 -6.43
C LEU A 51 -5.13 6.74 -7.93
N LEU A 52 -5.04 7.92 -8.55
CA LEU A 52 -4.47 8.02 -9.88
C LEU A 52 -2.98 7.64 -9.81
N ARG A 53 -2.41 7.11 -10.90
CA ARG A 53 -0.97 6.73 -10.99
C ARG A 53 -0.04 7.79 -10.37
N ARG A 54 -0.21 9.06 -10.79
CA ARG A 54 0.56 10.21 -10.30
C ARG A 54 0.43 10.41 -8.78
N ASP A 55 -0.78 10.22 -8.25
CA ASP A 55 -1.03 10.45 -6.84
C ASP A 55 -0.54 9.27 -5.99
N PHE A 56 -0.55 8.05 -6.54
CA PHE A 56 0.06 6.89 -5.89
C PHE A 56 1.58 7.01 -5.81
N VAL A 57 2.25 7.47 -6.89
CA VAL A 57 3.69 7.82 -6.86
C VAL A 57 3.98 8.86 -5.77
N ARG A 58 3.20 9.94 -5.71
CA ARG A 58 3.36 10.99 -4.67
C ARG A 58 3.16 10.44 -3.27
N PHE A 59 2.17 9.59 -3.07
CA PHE A 59 1.92 8.92 -1.79
C PHE A 59 3.11 8.05 -1.39
N LEU A 60 3.59 7.18 -2.27
CA LEU A 60 4.75 6.31 -1.99
C LEU A 60 6.02 7.10 -1.68
N ARG A 61 6.26 8.23 -2.35
CA ARG A 61 7.38 9.14 -1.99
C ARG A 61 7.26 9.71 -0.58
N ARG A 62 6.05 10.01 -0.10
CA ARG A 62 5.84 10.45 1.29
C ARG A 62 6.03 9.29 2.26
N ILE A 63 5.51 8.11 1.93
CA ILE A 63 5.72 6.89 2.72
C ILE A 63 7.21 6.58 2.87
N LYS A 64 7.98 6.67 1.79
CA LYS A 64 9.44 6.46 1.79
C LYS A 64 10.13 7.29 2.88
N ARG A 65 9.75 8.55 3.07
CA ARG A 65 10.33 9.42 4.12
C ARG A 65 9.92 9.00 5.54
N GLY A 66 8.76 8.38 5.68
CA GLY A 66 8.25 7.87 6.95
C GLY A 66 8.90 6.56 7.39
N LEU A 67 9.55 5.84 6.48
CA LEU A 67 10.23 4.59 6.82
C LEU A 67 11.43 4.87 7.72
N ARG A 68 11.60 4.05 8.75
CA ARG A 68 12.79 4.09 9.61
C ARG A 68 14.02 3.80 8.76
N VAL A 69 15.02 4.67 8.82
CA VAL A 69 16.34 4.41 8.27
C VAL A 69 17.29 4.14 9.44
N GLU A 70 17.85 2.94 9.51
CA GLU A 70 18.93 2.68 10.47
C GLU A 70 20.27 3.19 9.89
N CYS A 71 20.96 4.04 10.66
CA CYS A 71 22.25 4.58 10.25
C CYS A 71 23.28 3.45 10.11
N GLY A 72 23.74 3.20 8.88
CA GLY A 72 24.95 2.39 8.62
C GLY A 72 24.73 1.09 7.85
N THR A 73 23.49 0.62 7.62
CA THR A 73 23.23 -0.55 6.78
C THR A 73 21.95 -0.38 5.95
N VAL A 74 22.00 -0.74 4.67
CA VAL A 74 20.81 -0.80 3.80
C VAL A 74 19.81 -1.86 4.31
N SER A 75 20.32 -2.89 4.98
CA SER A 75 19.58 -4.05 5.51
C SER A 75 18.70 -3.74 6.74
N GLY A 76 18.82 -2.57 7.37
CA GLY A 76 18.01 -2.15 8.53
C GLY A 76 16.91 -1.13 8.19
N SER A 77 16.67 -0.87 6.91
CA SER A 77 15.67 0.12 6.47
C SER A 77 14.26 -0.46 6.54
N GLY A 78 13.28 0.35 6.96
CA GLY A 78 11.87 -0.02 6.95
C GLY A 78 11.36 -0.33 5.55
N VAL A 79 10.28 -1.10 5.46
CA VAL A 79 9.71 -1.59 4.19
C VAL A 79 8.29 -1.10 3.95
N VAL A 80 7.94 -0.94 2.68
CA VAL A 80 6.54 -0.75 2.26
C VAL A 80 6.04 -2.05 1.66
N ILE A 81 4.88 -2.51 2.13
CA ILE A 81 4.17 -3.62 1.52
C ILE A 81 2.99 -3.05 0.74
N VAL A 82 2.92 -3.39 -0.55
CA VAL A 82 1.75 -3.10 -1.40
C VAL A 82 1.10 -4.43 -1.75
N LYS A 83 -0.12 -4.67 -1.28
CA LYS A 83 -0.91 -5.87 -1.59
C LYS A 83 -2.20 -5.46 -2.30
N ASP A 84 -2.34 -5.79 -3.57
CA ASP A 84 -3.52 -5.35 -4.31
C ASP A 84 -3.90 -6.34 -5.41
N ASN A 85 -5.07 -6.11 -5.99
CA ASN A 85 -5.51 -6.82 -7.19
C ASN A 85 -4.62 -6.40 -8.37
N THR A 86 -4.32 -7.35 -9.25
CA THR A 86 -3.52 -7.14 -10.46
C THR A 86 -4.12 -7.91 -11.61
N ALA A 87 -3.87 -7.45 -12.84
CA ALA A 87 -4.33 -8.13 -14.04
C ALA A 87 -3.59 -9.47 -14.32
N GLY A 88 -2.81 -10.03 -13.39
CA GLY A 88 -1.91 -11.16 -13.65
C GLY A 88 -0.61 -10.77 -14.37
N LEU A 89 0.28 -11.73 -14.63
CA LEU A 89 1.57 -11.49 -15.33
C LEU A 89 1.44 -11.44 -16.86
N ASP A 90 0.46 -12.14 -17.42
CA ASP A 90 0.27 -12.25 -18.87
C ASP A 90 -0.46 -11.04 -19.48
N TYR A 91 -0.99 -10.16 -18.63
CA TYR A 91 -1.73 -8.98 -19.05
C TYR A 91 -0.94 -7.72 -18.75
N THR A 92 -0.77 -6.89 -19.78
CA THR A 92 0.02 -5.65 -19.70
C THR A 92 -0.83 -4.43 -19.39
N ASP A 93 -2.13 -4.51 -19.63
CA ASP A 93 -3.01 -3.36 -19.63
C ASP A 93 -3.70 -3.19 -18.29
N ASP A 94 -3.77 -1.94 -17.82
CA ASP A 94 -4.61 -1.56 -16.68
C ASP A 94 -6.08 -1.58 -17.10
N CYS A 95 -6.98 -1.90 -16.17
CA CYS A 95 -8.42 -1.74 -16.37
C CYS A 95 -9.06 -0.90 -15.27
N PHE A 96 -10.18 -0.28 -15.59
CA PHE A 96 -10.94 0.55 -14.66
C PHE A 96 -12.26 -0.14 -14.32
N LEU A 97 -12.57 -0.24 -13.03
CA LEU A 97 -13.82 -0.76 -12.51
C LEU A 97 -14.73 0.43 -12.19
N GLU A 98 -15.82 0.56 -12.94
CA GLU A 98 -16.77 1.66 -12.77
C GLU A 98 -17.60 1.51 -11.48
N GLU A 99 -17.80 0.26 -11.03
CA GLU A 99 -18.63 -0.09 -9.88
C GLU A 99 -18.13 0.55 -8.57
N ASP A 100 -16.81 0.64 -8.40
CA ASP A 100 -16.17 1.19 -7.20
C ASP A 100 -15.19 2.35 -7.50
N ASN A 101 -15.15 2.81 -8.75
CA ASN A 101 -14.24 3.85 -9.24
C ASN A 101 -12.77 3.57 -8.89
N SER A 102 -12.33 2.35 -9.15
CA SER A 102 -10.96 1.90 -8.89
C SER A 102 -10.27 1.41 -10.16
N ALA A 103 -8.94 1.49 -10.17
CA ALA A 103 -8.12 0.90 -11.21
C ALA A 103 -7.51 -0.42 -10.74
N ILE A 104 -7.57 -1.44 -11.59
CA ILE A 104 -6.75 -2.65 -11.50
C ILE A 104 -5.54 -2.42 -12.40
N ARG A 105 -4.34 -2.52 -11.83
CA ARG A 105 -3.11 -2.26 -12.57
C ARG A 105 -2.43 -3.55 -12.97
N SER A 106 -1.70 -3.52 -14.07
CA SER A 106 -0.79 -4.62 -14.41
C SER A 106 0.40 -4.66 -13.46
N PHE A 107 1.05 -5.82 -13.38
CA PHE A 107 2.28 -6.00 -12.61
C PHE A 107 3.36 -4.99 -13.04
N ASN A 108 3.50 -4.77 -14.36
CA ASN A 108 4.48 -3.84 -14.91
C ASN A 108 4.17 -2.40 -14.53
N THR A 109 2.90 -1.98 -14.56
CA THR A 109 2.50 -0.65 -14.11
C THR A 109 2.86 -0.44 -12.63
N PHE A 110 2.66 -1.44 -11.77
CA PHE A 110 3.10 -1.37 -10.37
C PHE A 110 4.61 -1.16 -10.26
N CYS A 111 5.41 -1.96 -10.97
CA CYS A 111 6.87 -1.82 -11.00
C CYS A 111 7.31 -0.43 -11.47
N ASP A 112 6.71 0.11 -12.52
CA ASP A 112 6.99 1.46 -13.03
C ASP A 112 6.67 2.54 -11.99
N ILE A 113 5.55 2.40 -11.27
CA ILE A 113 5.16 3.31 -10.20
C ILE A 113 6.17 3.27 -9.05
N PHE A 114 6.63 2.08 -8.66
CA PHE A 114 7.60 1.91 -7.58
C PHE A 114 8.94 2.55 -7.95
N GLN A 115 9.42 2.29 -9.17
CA GLN A 115 10.64 2.90 -9.69
C GLN A 115 10.51 4.43 -9.76
N GLU A 116 9.38 4.96 -10.26
CA GLU A 116 9.14 6.40 -10.31
C GLU A 116 9.07 7.02 -8.89
N ALA A 117 8.56 6.29 -7.91
CA ALA A 117 8.56 6.69 -6.51
C ALA A 117 9.96 6.62 -5.85
N GLY A 118 10.95 6.07 -6.56
CA GLY A 118 12.29 5.84 -6.04
C GLY A 118 12.34 4.74 -4.99
N LEU A 119 11.48 3.73 -5.10
CA LEU A 119 11.49 2.53 -4.27
C LEU A 119 12.05 1.35 -5.08
N THR A 120 12.76 0.46 -4.42
CA THR A 120 13.33 -0.76 -4.99
C THR A 120 12.47 -1.95 -4.61
N LEU A 121 12.08 -2.77 -5.59
CA LEU A 121 11.38 -4.03 -5.36
C LEU A 121 12.35 -5.05 -4.76
N LEU A 122 12.07 -5.49 -3.53
CA LEU A 122 12.81 -6.55 -2.85
C LEU A 122 12.32 -7.94 -3.24
N ASN A 123 11.00 -8.13 -3.20
CA ASN A 123 10.35 -9.39 -3.52
C ASN A 123 8.88 -9.17 -3.88
N TYR A 124 8.28 -10.14 -4.55
CA TYR A 124 6.84 -10.20 -4.77
C TYR A 124 6.33 -11.63 -4.65
N GLU A 125 5.07 -11.79 -4.26
CA GLU A 125 4.39 -13.09 -4.24
C GLU A 125 2.93 -12.92 -4.67
N PHE A 126 2.49 -13.80 -5.58
CA PHE A 126 1.08 -13.95 -5.95
C PHE A 126 0.37 -14.83 -4.91
N GLU A 127 -0.83 -14.44 -4.51
CA GLU A 127 -1.65 -15.21 -3.57
C GLU A 127 -2.01 -16.57 -4.18
N LYS A 128 -1.71 -17.64 -3.44
CA LYS A 128 -1.95 -19.01 -3.91
C LYS A 128 -3.40 -19.40 -3.63
N ALA A 129 -3.98 -20.19 -4.52
CA ALA A 129 -5.33 -20.74 -4.37
C ALA A 129 -6.44 -19.68 -4.23
N PHE A 130 -6.28 -18.53 -4.90
CA PHE A 130 -7.35 -17.55 -5.04
C PHE A 130 -8.41 -18.05 -6.05
N PRO A 131 -9.72 -17.74 -5.87
CA PRO A 131 -10.75 -18.10 -6.82
C PRO A 131 -10.45 -17.58 -8.24
N LYS A 132 -10.60 -18.42 -9.26
CA LYS A 132 -10.24 -18.10 -10.65
C LYS A 132 -11.14 -17.05 -11.30
N GLU A 133 -12.29 -16.80 -10.69
CA GLU A 133 -13.28 -15.82 -11.11
C GLU A 133 -12.93 -14.40 -10.65
N LEU A 134 -11.93 -14.26 -9.76
CA LEU A 134 -11.46 -12.98 -9.24
C LEU A 134 -10.13 -12.59 -9.89
N PHE A 135 -9.80 -11.31 -9.81
CA PHE A 135 -8.47 -10.83 -10.18
C PHE A 135 -7.39 -11.50 -9.32
N ASP A 136 -6.22 -11.72 -9.93
CA ASP A 136 -5.04 -12.15 -9.19
C ASP A 136 -4.70 -11.11 -8.12
N VAL A 137 -4.18 -11.59 -6.99
CA VAL A 137 -3.70 -10.72 -5.91
C VAL A 137 -2.19 -10.89 -5.79
N VAL A 138 -1.48 -9.77 -5.77
CA VAL A 138 -0.02 -9.74 -5.63
C VAL A 138 0.36 -8.92 -4.42
N THR A 139 1.38 -9.38 -3.70
CA THR A 139 2.03 -8.66 -2.60
C THR A 139 3.44 -8.30 -3.02
N PHE A 140 3.80 -7.02 -2.94
CA PHE A 140 5.13 -6.49 -3.21
C PHE A 140 5.77 -6.01 -1.90
N ALA A 141 7.04 -6.33 -1.70
CA ALA A 141 7.88 -5.76 -0.65
C ALA A 141 8.87 -4.77 -1.24
N LEU A 142 8.88 -3.53 -0.76
CA LEU A 142 9.65 -2.41 -1.30
C LEU A 142 10.56 -1.79 -0.24
N THR A 143 11.76 -1.36 -0.65
CA THR A 143 12.69 -0.60 0.20
C THR A 143 13.13 0.71 -0.46
N CYS A 144 13.72 1.61 0.32
CA CYS A 144 14.20 2.92 -0.08
C CYS A 144 15.53 2.92 -0.86
#